data_AF-A0AAN7CM81-F1
#
_entry.id   AF-A0AAN7CM81-F1
#
_cell.length_a   1.000
_cell.length_b   1.000
_cell.length_c   1.000
_cell.angle_alpha   90.00
_cell.angle_beta   90.00
_cell.angle_gamma   90.00
#
_symmetry.space_group_name_H-M   'P 1'
#
loop_
_entity.id
_entity.type
_entity.pdbx_description
1 polymer ?
#
loop_
_entity_poly.entity_id
_entity_poly.type
_entity_poly.pdbx_seq_one_letter_code
_entity_poly.pdbx_strand_id
1 'polypeptide(L)'
;MAKKRPSAGWLGFNTLKPGLLRDRIQTVLSTTNFRQLEKVALAARLQQEKTADPSVVCTISSSTFAHGLKIIQHVSVDSSKAHENAVDLLREITTMRTVKKRTSIPVPKSYTYDVSSSNEVGFPYVLMESLPGRVLEGPIALQLPPEHLPKVAKQLAEVMFQLHGLAFDHLGQLWCGNDGQGSLEIDRIDFGGAKSLASAPRTSLEWFCIQRREVNRQALKDHIQDPEWLTACWVLRLAAPHIINEARLQNYRLQGKDLVREHLQHLEQSGEDIGENSQSFLSDFLGSKRAEINHRCTYSLPHHALWDARLVASLIYGDHVSWAQLVQVYGGRNCTRSK
;
A
#
# COMPACT_ATOMS: atom_id res chain seq x y z
N MET A 1 23.86 27.95 -19.43
CA MET A 1 22.91 26.82 -19.56
C MET A 1 21.85 26.95 -18.48
N ALA A 2 20.57 27.13 -18.84
CA ALA A 2 19.49 27.16 -17.85
C ALA A 2 19.39 25.78 -17.17
N LYS A 3 19.59 25.72 -15.86
CA LYS A 3 19.38 24.48 -15.08
C LYS A 3 17.94 24.03 -15.31
N LYS A 4 17.77 22.83 -15.85
CA LYS A 4 16.44 22.23 -16.06
C LYS A 4 15.76 22.15 -14.69
N ARG A 5 14.52 22.64 -14.58
CA ARG A 5 13.78 22.59 -13.32
C ARG A 5 13.63 21.12 -12.90
N PRO A 6 13.87 20.76 -11.61
CA PRO A 6 13.67 19.39 -11.13
C PRO A 6 12.28 18.82 -11.43
N SER A 7 11.27 19.69 -11.53
CA SER A 7 9.88 19.31 -11.84
C SER A 7 9.58 19.06 -13.32
N ALA A 8 10.53 19.28 -14.23
CA ALA A 8 10.29 19.18 -15.67
C ALA A 8 9.99 17.74 -16.16
N GLY A 9 10.25 16.72 -15.32
CA GLY A 9 9.96 15.31 -15.62
C GLY A 9 8.73 14.76 -14.89
N TRP A 10 7.96 15.59 -14.19
CA TRP A 10 6.84 15.11 -13.39
C TRP A 10 5.57 14.88 -14.24
N LEU A 11 4.83 13.81 -13.94
CA LEU A 11 3.51 13.55 -14.50
C LEU A 11 2.51 14.59 -13.97
N GLY A 12 2.16 15.56 -14.81
CA GLY A 12 1.28 16.69 -14.51
C GLY A 12 -0.20 16.37 -14.69
N PHE A 13 -1.07 17.30 -14.28
CA PHE A 13 -2.51 17.26 -14.58
C PHE A 13 -2.82 16.94 -16.06
N ASN A 14 -1.97 17.43 -16.99
CA ASN A 14 -2.12 17.22 -18.43
C ASN A 14 -1.93 15.76 -18.88
N THR A 15 -1.31 14.89 -18.07
CA THR A 15 -1.13 13.47 -18.41
C THR A 15 -2.30 12.59 -17.95
N LEU A 16 -3.28 13.17 -17.24
CA LEU A 16 -4.45 12.43 -16.75
C LEU A 16 -5.47 12.18 -17.86
N LYS A 17 -5.97 10.94 -17.93
CA LYS A 17 -7.09 10.59 -18.81
C LYS A 17 -8.38 11.29 -18.35
N PRO A 18 -9.29 11.65 -19.28
CA PRO A 18 -10.61 12.16 -18.92
C PRO A 18 -11.36 11.21 -17.97
N GLY A 19 -12.12 11.78 -17.04
CA GLY A 19 -12.92 11.04 -16.07
C GLY A 19 -13.03 11.75 -14.73
N LEU A 20 -13.81 11.16 -13.81
CA LEU A 20 -14.17 11.75 -12.51
C LEU A 20 -12.95 12.26 -11.73
N LEU A 21 -11.83 11.51 -11.74
CA LEU A 21 -10.62 11.92 -11.04
C LEU A 21 -10.02 13.21 -11.62
N ARG A 22 -9.98 13.33 -12.95
CA ARG A 22 -9.45 14.53 -13.63
C ARG A 22 -10.34 15.73 -13.34
N ASP A 23 -11.66 15.56 -13.40
CA ASP A 23 -12.61 16.65 -13.12
C ASP A 23 -12.48 17.14 -11.68
N ARG A 24 -12.30 16.21 -10.72
CA ARG A 24 -12.05 16.55 -9.31
C ARG A 24 -10.76 17.35 -9.13
N ILE A 25 -9.68 16.94 -9.77
CA ILE A 25 -8.39 17.66 -9.70
C ILE A 25 -8.53 19.03 -10.37
N GLN A 26 -9.27 19.14 -11.49
CA GLN A 26 -9.49 20.42 -12.16
C GLN A 26 -10.22 21.43 -11.26
N THR A 27 -11.26 20.99 -10.54
CA THR A 27 -12.01 21.84 -9.60
C THR A 27 -11.08 22.43 -8.53
N VAL A 28 -10.23 21.59 -7.95
CA VAL A 28 -9.25 22.02 -6.96
C VAL A 28 -8.27 23.02 -7.55
N LEU A 29 -7.66 22.70 -8.69
CA LEU A 29 -6.69 23.59 -9.32
C LEU A 29 -7.34 24.93 -9.68
N SER A 30 -8.64 24.98 -9.94
CA SER A 30 -9.35 26.24 -10.18
C SER A 30 -9.73 27.02 -8.91
N THR A 31 -9.85 26.37 -7.76
CA THR A 31 -10.34 26.98 -6.50
C THR A 31 -9.25 27.22 -5.46
N THR A 32 -8.10 26.57 -5.61
CA THR A 32 -6.96 26.69 -4.69
C THR A 32 -6.34 28.07 -4.76
N ASN A 33 -6.09 28.67 -3.59
CA ASN A 33 -5.36 29.93 -3.50
C ASN A 33 -3.84 29.68 -3.59
N PHE A 34 -3.34 29.52 -4.83
CA PHE A 34 -1.91 29.26 -5.06
C PHE A 34 -0.99 30.36 -4.58
N ARG A 35 -1.42 31.63 -4.59
CA ARG A 35 -0.61 32.75 -4.08
C ARG A 35 -0.30 32.56 -2.60
N GLN A 36 -1.28 32.07 -1.83
CA GLN A 36 -1.05 31.78 -0.42
C GLN A 36 -0.15 30.57 -0.25
N LEU A 37 -0.35 29.52 -1.04
CA LEU A 37 0.48 28.32 -0.99
C LEU A 37 1.95 28.62 -1.33
N GLU A 38 2.20 29.50 -2.31
CA GLU A 38 3.53 30.00 -2.66
C GLU A 38 4.19 30.77 -1.51
N LYS A 39 3.44 31.64 -0.82
CA LYS A 39 3.93 32.36 0.37
C LYS A 39 4.30 31.40 1.50
N VAL A 40 3.43 30.43 1.80
CA VAL A 40 3.68 29.42 2.83
C VAL A 40 4.90 28.57 2.48
N ALA A 41 5.03 28.16 1.22
CA ALA A 41 6.18 27.39 0.75
C ALA A 41 7.49 28.18 0.88
N LEU A 42 7.48 29.46 0.51
CA LEU A 42 8.64 30.34 0.66
C LEU A 42 9.01 30.52 2.14
N ALA A 43 8.02 30.80 3.00
CA ALA A 43 8.25 30.95 4.43
C ALA A 43 8.84 29.66 5.06
N ALA A 44 8.29 28.49 4.72
CA ALA A 44 8.80 27.21 5.19
C ALA A 44 10.24 26.94 4.70
N ARG A 45 10.57 27.35 3.47
CA ARG A 45 11.92 27.24 2.92
C ARG A 45 12.91 28.13 3.67
N LEU A 46 12.57 29.40 3.88
CA LEU A 46 13.41 30.38 4.58
C LEU A 46 13.65 29.97 6.04
N GLN A 47 12.67 29.36 6.71
CA GLN A 47 12.84 28.83 8.07
C GLN A 47 13.84 27.66 8.14
N GLN A 48 13.90 26.83 7.10
CA GLN A 48 14.81 25.67 7.06
C GLN A 48 16.24 26.06 6.63
N GLU A 49 16.38 27.09 5.80
CA GLU A 49 17.67 27.53 5.26
C GLU A 49 18.05 28.91 5.78
N LYS A 50 18.84 28.93 6.86
CA LYS A 50 19.37 30.17 7.48
C LYS A 50 20.17 31.07 6.51
N THR A 51 20.61 30.53 5.38
CA THR A 51 21.42 31.20 4.33
C THR A 51 20.72 31.26 2.98
N ALA A 52 19.38 31.13 2.95
CA ALA A 52 18.64 31.25 1.71
C ALA A 52 18.83 32.65 1.09
N ASP A 53 19.12 32.67 -0.22
CA ASP A 53 19.23 33.89 -1.00
C ASP A 53 17.89 34.67 -0.96
N PRO A 54 17.88 35.95 -0.59
CA PRO A 54 16.68 36.80 -0.61
C PRO A 54 15.97 36.84 -1.97
N SER A 55 16.66 36.48 -3.06
CA SER A 55 16.09 36.44 -4.41
C SER A 55 15.31 35.16 -4.73
N VAL A 56 15.17 34.22 -3.79
CA VAL A 56 14.41 32.97 -4.02
C VAL A 56 12.92 33.29 -4.12
N VAL A 57 12.32 32.90 -5.25
CA VAL A 57 10.88 33.03 -5.49
C VAL A 57 10.25 31.64 -5.60
N CYS A 58 9.05 31.48 -5.06
CA CYS A 58 8.23 30.28 -5.26
C CYS A 58 7.23 30.53 -6.40
N THR A 59 7.12 29.58 -7.33
CA THR A 59 6.08 29.60 -8.37
C THR A 59 5.47 28.22 -8.49
N ILE A 60 4.15 28.15 -8.50
CA ILE A 60 3.40 26.91 -8.72
C ILE A 60 2.82 26.94 -10.13
N SER A 61 3.10 25.89 -10.91
CA SER A 61 2.52 25.71 -12.24
C SER A 61 1.40 24.70 -12.14
N SER A 62 0.17 25.11 -12.44
CA SER A 62 -1.01 24.22 -12.48
C SER A 62 -0.93 23.16 -13.57
N SER A 63 -0.23 23.44 -14.67
CA SER A 63 -0.05 22.51 -15.81
C SER A 63 0.97 21.39 -15.55
N THR A 64 2.00 21.69 -14.77
CA THR A 64 3.00 20.72 -14.27
C THR A 64 2.74 20.31 -12.83
N PHE A 65 1.59 20.72 -12.28
CA PHE A 65 1.15 20.30 -10.97
C PHE A 65 1.02 18.79 -11.03
N ALA A 66 2.06 18.17 -10.50
CA ALA A 66 2.19 16.76 -10.62
C ALA A 66 1.15 16.13 -9.73
N HIS A 67 0.56 15.06 -10.22
CA HIS A 67 -0.10 14.06 -9.40
C HIS A 67 0.86 13.46 -8.32
N GLY A 68 2.12 13.94 -8.26
CA GLY A 68 3.17 13.59 -7.30
C GLY A 68 3.85 14.76 -6.58
N LEU A 69 3.36 16.00 -6.64
CA LEU A 69 3.47 16.86 -5.44
C LEU A 69 2.53 16.17 -4.46
N LYS A 70 3.09 15.40 -3.52
CA LYS A 70 2.31 14.81 -2.43
C LYS A 70 1.82 15.92 -1.50
N ILE A 71 1.14 16.95 -1.98
CA ILE A 71 -0.08 17.35 -1.28
C ILE A 71 -0.93 16.09 -1.40
N ILE A 72 -0.95 15.26 -0.35
CA ILE A 72 -1.88 14.12 -0.31
C ILE A 72 -3.23 14.78 -0.19
N GLN A 73 -3.77 15.10 -1.35
CA GLN A 73 -5.02 15.75 -1.44
C GLN A 73 -6.02 14.62 -1.52
N HIS A 74 -6.44 14.17 -0.35
CA HIS A 74 -7.80 13.72 -0.18
C HIS A 74 -8.69 14.95 -0.44
N VAL A 75 -8.89 15.28 -1.72
CA VAL A 75 -9.85 16.30 -2.14
C VAL A 75 -11.23 15.74 -1.82
N SER A 76 -11.85 16.22 -0.74
CA SER A 76 -13.29 16.04 -0.64
C SER A 76 -13.94 17.08 -1.53
N VAL A 77 -14.71 16.62 -2.51
CA VAL A 77 -15.74 17.47 -3.15
C VAL A 77 -16.96 17.60 -2.23
N ASP A 78 -17.02 16.78 -1.18
CA ASP A 78 -18.11 16.74 -0.23
C ASP A 78 -17.65 17.36 1.10
N SER A 79 -18.18 18.54 1.43
CA SER A 79 -17.89 19.19 2.72
C SER A 79 -18.22 18.29 3.91
N SER A 80 -19.09 17.29 3.74
CA SER A 80 -19.40 16.29 4.78
C SER A 80 -18.23 15.36 5.13
N LYS A 81 -17.23 15.20 4.25
CA LYS A 81 -16.03 14.34 4.47
C LYS A 81 -14.72 15.11 4.63
N ALA A 82 -14.78 16.43 4.75
CA ALA A 82 -13.59 17.27 4.93
C ALA A 82 -12.78 16.88 6.18
N HIS A 83 -13.48 16.49 7.26
CA HIS A 83 -12.85 16.04 8.50
C HIS A 83 -12.11 14.70 8.35
N GLU A 84 -12.71 13.71 7.68
CA GLU A 84 -12.08 12.40 7.44
C GLU A 84 -10.77 12.57 6.65
N ASN A 85 -10.79 13.42 5.63
CA ASN A 85 -9.62 13.68 4.79
C ASN A 85 -8.49 14.42 5.52
N ALA A 86 -8.84 15.33 6.42
CA ALA A 86 -7.89 15.99 7.31
C ALA A 86 -7.19 14.98 8.22
N VAL A 87 -7.96 14.04 8.79
CA VAL A 87 -7.45 12.96 9.64
C VAL A 87 -6.53 12.03 8.85
N ASP A 88 -6.89 11.64 7.63
CA ASP A 88 -6.05 10.80 6.77
C ASP A 88 -4.71 11.48 6.43
N LEU A 89 -4.73 12.79 6.17
CA LEU A 89 -3.49 13.55 5.92
C LEU A 89 -2.56 13.54 7.15
N LEU A 90 -3.11 13.74 8.34
CA LEU A 90 -2.34 13.66 9.59
C LEU A 90 -1.77 12.26 9.83
N ARG A 91 -2.52 11.21 9.49
CA ARG A 91 -2.04 9.82 9.58
C ARG A 91 -0.89 9.54 8.62
N GLU A 92 -0.93 10.05 7.40
CA GLU A 92 0.19 9.89 6.46
C GLU A 92 1.44 10.65 6.95
N ILE A 93 1.28 11.89 7.44
CA ILE A 93 2.37 12.67 8.03
C ILE A 93 2.98 11.92 9.22
N THR A 94 2.14 11.40 10.11
CA THR A 94 2.55 10.63 11.30
C THR A 94 3.31 9.36 10.92
N THR A 95 2.82 8.66 9.89
CA THR A 95 3.47 7.46 9.36
C THR A 95 4.84 7.78 8.80
N MET A 96 4.96 8.80 7.93
CA MET A 96 6.25 9.21 7.37
C MET A 96 7.25 9.61 8.46
N ARG A 97 6.82 10.37 9.47
CA ARG A 97 7.66 10.75 10.62
C ARG A 97 8.14 9.54 11.41
N THR A 98 7.24 8.60 11.67
CA THR A 98 7.55 7.37 12.42
C THR A 98 8.56 6.51 11.67
N VAL A 99 8.33 6.28 10.37
CA VAL A 99 9.26 5.54 9.50
C VAL A 99 10.62 6.24 9.48
N LYS A 100 10.66 7.55 9.28
CA LYS A 100 11.91 8.33 9.26
C LYS A 100 12.68 8.29 10.58
N LYS A 101 11.97 8.32 11.70
CA LYS A 101 12.58 8.34 13.04
C LYS A 101 13.15 6.97 13.45
N ARG A 102 12.55 5.88 12.95
CA ARG A 102 12.84 4.51 13.41
C ARG A 102 13.54 3.64 12.38
N THR A 103 13.72 4.12 11.14
CA THR A 103 14.34 3.37 10.05
C THR A 103 15.26 4.26 9.22
N SER A 104 16.08 3.66 8.37
CA SER A 104 16.86 4.33 7.34
C SER A 104 16.13 4.43 5.99
N ILE A 105 14.84 4.08 5.94
CA ILE A 105 14.05 4.10 4.70
C ILE A 105 13.90 5.56 4.25
N PRO A 106 14.23 5.88 2.98
CA PRO A 106 14.04 7.22 2.46
C PRO A 106 12.54 7.52 2.33
N VAL A 107 12.06 8.45 3.16
CA VAL A 107 10.70 8.98 3.10
C VAL A 107 10.75 10.50 3.04
N PRO A 108 9.77 11.15 2.37
CA PRO A 108 9.73 12.60 2.26
C PRO A 108 9.79 13.29 3.62
N LYS A 109 10.64 14.32 3.77
CA LYS A 109 10.56 15.24 4.91
C LYS A 109 9.34 16.15 4.78
N SER A 110 8.43 16.14 5.76
CA SER A 110 7.39 17.17 5.88
C SER A 110 8.02 18.49 6.34
N TYR A 111 7.79 19.59 5.61
CA TYR A 111 8.22 20.93 5.99
C TYR A 111 7.14 21.68 6.78
N THR A 112 5.92 21.69 6.26
CA THR A 112 4.75 22.30 6.90
C THR A 112 3.47 21.67 6.34
N TYR A 113 2.35 21.85 7.04
CA TYR A 113 1.02 21.37 6.66
C TYR A 113 -0.03 22.19 7.38
N ASP A 114 -1.23 22.24 6.81
CA ASP A 114 -2.41 22.79 7.46
C ASP A 114 -3.60 21.96 7.02
N VAL A 115 -4.32 21.40 8.00
CA VAL A 115 -5.51 20.57 7.79
C VAL A 115 -6.80 21.29 8.18
N SER A 116 -6.69 22.53 8.67
CA SER A 116 -7.85 23.32 9.07
C SER A 116 -8.77 23.57 7.87
N SER A 117 -10.08 23.45 8.08
CA SER A 117 -11.07 23.83 7.07
C SER A 117 -11.11 25.34 6.80
N SER A 118 -10.50 26.16 7.67
CA SER A 118 -10.45 27.62 7.55
C SER A 118 -9.13 28.14 6.98
N ASN A 119 -8.24 27.28 6.51
CA ASN A 119 -6.96 27.71 5.99
C ASN A 119 -7.13 28.54 4.69
N GLU A 120 -6.28 29.55 4.51
CA GLU A 120 -6.37 30.49 3.39
C GLU A 120 -6.03 29.88 2.02
N VAL A 121 -5.45 28.66 1.98
CA VAL A 121 -5.20 27.91 0.74
C VAL A 121 -6.51 27.32 0.18
N GLY A 122 -7.49 27.07 1.05
CA GLY A 122 -8.82 26.57 0.72
C GLY A 122 -8.97 25.04 0.80
N PHE A 123 -7.88 24.31 1.04
CA PHE A 123 -7.88 22.85 1.17
C PHE A 123 -6.80 22.39 2.16
N PRO A 124 -6.98 21.24 2.84
CA PRO A 124 -5.88 20.60 3.58
C PRO A 124 -4.67 20.37 2.69
N TYR A 125 -3.47 20.68 3.19
CA TYR A 125 -2.23 20.50 2.43
C TYR A 125 -1.05 20.09 3.30
N VAL A 126 -0.04 19.51 2.64
CA VAL A 126 1.29 19.29 3.20
C VAL A 126 2.34 19.67 2.17
N LEU A 127 3.35 20.41 2.61
CA LEU A 127 4.54 20.71 1.85
C LEU A 127 5.64 19.78 2.31
N MET A 128 6.19 18.99 1.39
CA MET A 128 7.21 18.00 1.70
C MET A 128 8.30 17.93 0.64
N GLU A 129 9.39 17.25 0.98
CA GLU A 129 10.48 16.92 0.07
C GLU A 129 9.99 16.10 -1.13
N SER A 130 10.43 16.49 -2.32
CA SER A 130 10.27 15.66 -3.52
C SER A 130 11.45 14.70 -3.61
N LEU A 131 11.19 13.41 -3.47
CA LEU A 131 12.23 12.39 -3.61
C LEU A 131 12.59 12.24 -5.09
N PRO A 132 13.89 12.32 -5.46
CA PRO A 132 14.31 12.09 -6.83
C PRO A 132 14.14 10.61 -7.19
N GLY A 133 13.62 10.34 -8.39
CA GLY A 133 13.50 8.98 -8.88
C GLY A 133 12.50 8.83 -10.02
N ARG A 134 12.33 7.58 -10.44
CA ARG A 134 11.32 7.15 -11.40
C ARG A 134 10.46 6.07 -10.75
N VAL A 135 9.15 6.17 -10.93
CA VAL A 135 8.22 5.12 -10.51
C VAL A 135 8.40 3.89 -11.40
N LEU A 136 8.52 2.72 -10.78
CA LEU A 136 8.46 1.44 -11.49
C LEU A 136 6.98 1.05 -11.64
N GLU A 137 6.40 1.28 -12.81
CA GLU A 137 5.01 0.98 -13.15
C GLU A 137 4.88 -0.43 -13.78
N GLY A 138 4.40 -1.40 -12.99
CA GLY A 138 4.23 -2.79 -13.44
C GLY A 138 5.33 -3.74 -12.95
N PRO A 139 5.46 -4.94 -13.55
CA PRO A 139 6.41 -5.96 -13.08
C PRO A 139 7.87 -5.46 -13.14
N ILE A 140 8.59 -5.54 -12.02
CA ILE A 140 9.96 -5.03 -11.89
C ILE A 140 10.89 -5.67 -12.94
N ALA A 141 10.74 -6.97 -13.19
CA ALA A 141 11.53 -7.73 -14.17
C ALA A 141 11.39 -7.22 -15.62
N LEU A 142 10.28 -6.58 -15.96
CA LEU A 142 10.04 -6.05 -17.32
C LEU A 142 10.52 -4.61 -17.48
N GLN A 143 10.77 -3.91 -16.38
CA GLN A 143 11.13 -2.48 -16.39
C GLN A 143 12.61 -2.22 -16.18
N LEU A 144 13.34 -3.21 -15.66
CA LEU A 144 14.73 -3.07 -15.30
C LEU A 144 15.61 -3.98 -16.16
N PRO A 145 16.77 -3.49 -16.61
CA PRO A 145 17.81 -4.34 -17.14
C PRO A 145 18.20 -5.43 -16.11
N PRO A 146 18.45 -6.69 -16.54
CA PRO A 146 18.74 -7.80 -15.65
C PRO A 146 19.86 -7.52 -14.62
N GLU A 147 20.88 -6.76 -15.01
CA GLU A 147 22.02 -6.39 -14.16
C GLU A 147 21.65 -5.50 -12.95
N HIS A 148 20.48 -4.86 -12.97
CA HIS A 148 19.99 -4.03 -11.87
C HIS A 148 19.01 -4.76 -10.95
N LEU A 149 18.47 -5.91 -11.38
CA LEU A 149 17.50 -6.67 -10.60
C LEU A 149 18.03 -7.09 -9.22
N PRO A 150 19.26 -7.63 -9.08
CA PRO A 150 19.75 -8.05 -7.77
C PRO A 150 19.87 -6.87 -6.78
N LYS A 151 20.31 -5.72 -7.28
CA LYS A 151 20.43 -4.50 -6.47
C LYS A 151 19.06 -4.01 -5.99
N VAL A 152 18.06 -3.98 -6.88
CA VAL A 152 16.70 -3.56 -6.51
C VAL A 152 16.05 -4.56 -5.55
N ALA A 153 16.21 -5.86 -5.79
CA ALA A 153 15.72 -6.90 -4.89
C ALA A 153 16.32 -6.77 -3.49
N LYS A 154 17.65 -6.55 -3.40
CA LYS A 154 18.34 -6.31 -2.12
C LYS A 154 17.80 -5.08 -1.40
N GLN A 155 17.61 -3.97 -2.10
CA GLN A 155 17.06 -2.74 -1.50
C GLN A 155 15.63 -2.93 -1.02
N LEU A 156 14.78 -3.61 -1.80
CA LEU A 156 13.41 -3.90 -1.43
C LEU A 156 13.35 -4.80 -0.19
N ALA A 157 14.19 -5.84 -0.13
CA ALA A 157 14.30 -6.71 1.03
C ALA A 157 14.73 -5.94 2.28
N GLU A 158 15.67 -5.01 2.15
CA GLU A 158 16.12 -4.17 3.26
C GLU A 158 15.02 -3.21 3.75
N VAL A 159 14.20 -2.67 2.84
CA VAL A 159 13.00 -1.89 3.21
C VAL A 159 11.99 -2.77 3.93
N MET A 160 11.65 -3.94 3.40
CA MET A 160 10.70 -4.87 4.03
C MET A 160 11.16 -5.29 5.42
N PHE A 161 12.45 -5.59 5.60
CA PHE A 161 13.02 -5.95 6.89
C PHE A 161 12.89 -4.81 7.92
N GLN A 162 13.20 -3.58 7.51
CA GLN A 162 13.09 -2.43 8.40
C GLN A 162 11.64 -2.12 8.77
N LEU A 163 10.70 -2.24 7.82
CA LEU A 163 9.27 -2.11 8.08
C LEU A 163 8.76 -3.22 9.00
N HIS A 164 9.24 -4.46 8.84
CA HIS A 164 8.92 -5.56 9.75
C HIS A 164 9.38 -5.27 11.19
N GLY A 165 10.52 -4.59 11.35
CA GLY A 165 11.01 -4.14 12.65
C GLY A 165 10.15 -3.06 13.31
N LEU A 166 9.27 -2.38 12.56
CA LEU A 166 8.28 -1.44 13.10
C LEU A 166 7.08 -2.22 13.67
N ALA A 167 7.32 -2.93 14.76
CA ALA A 167 6.29 -3.65 15.49
C ALA A 167 5.54 -2.73 16.47
N PHE A 168 4.28 -3.07 16.70
CA PHE A 168 3.38 -2.36 17.61
C PHE A 168 2.57 -3.38 18.41
N ASP A 169 2.08 -2.97 19.59
CA ASP A 169 1.40 -3.87 20.53
C ASP A 169 -0.02 -4.27 20.09
N HIS A 170 -0.62 -3.51 19.16
CA HIS A 170 -1.91 -3.81 18.58
C HIS A 170 -2.04 -3.26 17.15
N LEU A 171 -3.01 -3.80 16.41
CA LEU A 171 -3.38 -3.30 15.09
C LEU A 171 -4.10 -1.96 15.20
N GLY A 172 -3.73 -1.01 14.35
CA GLY A 172 -4.40 0.28 14.28
C GLY A 172 -3.77 1.23 13.28
N GLN A 173 -4.19 2.49 13.38
CA GLN A 173 -3.69 3.60 12.58
C GLN A 173 -2.79 4.48 13.43
N LEU A 174 -1.65 4.89 12.88
CA LEU A 174 -0.71 5.74 13.59
C LEU A 174 -1.30 7.15 13.73
N TRP A 175 -1.30 7.66 14.96
CA TRP A 175 -1.90 8.92 15.32
C TRP A 175 -0.97 9.73 16.21
N CYS A 176 -0.96 11.06 16.02
CA CYS A 176 -0.16 12.00 16.81
C CYS A 176 -1.00 13.24 17.18
N GLY A 177 -2.28 13.05 17.48
CA GLY A 177 -3.19 14.15 17.83
C GLY A 177 -3.65 14.99 16.64
N ASN A 178 -4.61 15.88 16.90
CA ASN A 178 -5.27 16.73 15.89
C ASN A 178 -4.33 17.76 15.24
N ASP A 179 -3.20 18.06 15.86
CA ASP A 179 -2.17 18.95 15.33
C ASP A 179 -0.98 18.17 14.71
N GLY A 180 -0.98 16.84 14.80
CA GLY A 180 0.11 15.97 14.35
C GLY A 180 1.39 16.09 15.17
N GLN A 181 1.38 16.74 16.34
CA GLN A 181 2.55 16.98 17.19
C GLN A 181 2.50 16.23 18.53
N GLY A 182 1.41 15.54 18.84
CA GLY A 182 1.26 14.70 20.02
C GLY A 182 2.19 13.49 20.06
N SER A 183 2.15 12.76 21.17
CA SER A 183 2.81 11.45 21.30
C SER A 183 2.29 10.47 20.26
N LEU A 184 3.15 9.56 19.81
CA LEU A 184 2.73 8.49 18.90
C LEU A 184 1.78 7.55 19.62
N GLU A 185 0.56 7.50 19.12
CA GLU A 185 -0.52 6.64 19.53
C GLU A 185 -0.96 5.75 18.36
N ILE A 186 -1.71 4.71 18.69
CA ILE A 186 -2.24 3.76 17.73
C ILE A 186 -3.74 3.71 17.93
N ASP A 187 -4.45 4.45 17.10
CA ASP A 187 -5.90 4.45 17.06
C ASP A 187 -6.39 3.07 16.61
N ARG A 188 -7.27 2.46 17.39
CA ARG A 188 -7.85 1.18 17.02
C ARG A 188 -8.74 1.37 15.80
N ILE A 189 -8.55 0.53 14.79
CA ILE A 189 -9.44 0.50 13.62
C ILE A 189 -10.78 -0.09 14.09
N ASP A 190 -11.87 0.65 13.85
CA ASP A 190 -13.21 0.07 13.93
C ASP A 190 -13.41 -0.86 12.73
N PHE A 191 -13.37 -2.17 12.98
CA PHE A 191 -13.49 -3.20 11.96
C PHE A 191 -14.95 -3.48 11.55
N GLY A 192 -15.84 -2.48 11.60
CA GLY A 192 -17.11 -2.46 10.88
C GLY A 192 -18.01 -3.68 11.08
N GLY A 193 -18.09 -4.19 12.31
CA GLY A 193 -18.92 -5.37 12.63
C GLY A 193 -18.51 -6.17 13.86
N ALA A 194 -17.30 -5.96 14.38
CA ALA A 194 -16.91 -6.47 15.69
C ALA A 194 -17.61 -5.65 16.79
N LYS A 195 -18.84 -6.01 17.14
CA LYS A 195 -19.63 -5.37 18.22
C LYS A 195 -18.97 -5.47 19.62
N SER A 196 -17.75 -6.01 19.73
CA SER A 196 -17.00 -6.16 20.98
C SER A 196 -15.49 -6.08 20.74
N LEU A 197 -14.79 -5.39 21.65
CA LEU A 197 -13.33 -5.33 21.73
C LEU A 197 -12.69 -6.73 21.86
N ALA A 198 -13.46 -7.73 22.33
CA ALA A 198 -13.01 -9.12 22.45
C ALA A 198 -12.87 -9.87 21.11
N SER A 199 -13.47 -9.36 20.03
CA SER A 199 -13.43 -9.98 18.69
C SER A 199 -12.58 -9.19 17.68
N ALA A 200 -11.83 -8.18 18.13
CA ALA A 200 -10.92 -7.45 17.26
C ALA A 200 -9.71 -8.34 16.93
N PRO A 201 -9.25 -8.37 15.67
CA PRO A 201 -8.05 -9.12 15.30
C PRO A 201 -6.83 -8.60 16.05
N ARG A 202 -6.04 -9.52 16.60
CA ARG A 202 -4.77 -9.25 17.29
C ARG A 202 -3.58 -9.27 16.34
N THR A 203 -3.70 -9.95 15.21
CA THR A 203 -2.64 -10.08 14.20
C THR A 203 -3.13 -9.70 12.82
N SER A 204 -2.22 -9.24 11.95
CA SER A 204 -2.54 -8.93 10.55
C SER A 204 -3.16 -10.14 9.85
N LEU A 205 -2.69 -11.35 10.16
CA LEU A 205 -3.23 -12.61 9.67
C LEU A 205 -4.70 -12.81 10.06
N GLU A 206 -5.05 -12.61 11.33
CA GLU A 206 -6.44 -12.68 11.79
C GLU A 206 -7.31 -11.65 11.06
N TRP A 207 -6.78 -10.43 10.89
CA TRP A 207 -7.47 -9.38 10.15
C TRP A 207 -7.74 -9.77 8.71
N PHE A 208 -6.73 -10.27 7.97
CA PHE A 208 -6.89 -10.72 6.59
C PHE A 208 -7.90 -11.87 6.49
N CYS A 209 -7.89 -12.80 7.43
CA CYS A 209 -8.87 -13.90 7.48
C CYS A 209 -10.30 -13.39 7.69
N ILE A 210 -10.50 -12.44 8.60
CA ILE A 210 -11.82 -11.82 8.83
C ILE A 210 -12.29 -11.07 7.58
N GLN A 211 -11.43 -10.22 7.02
CA GLN A 211 -11.75 -9.48 5.79
C GLN A 211 -12.10 -10.41 4.63
N ARG A 212 -11.35 -11.49 4.43
CA ARG A 212 -11.62 -12.46 3.37
C ARG A 212 -12.97 -13.16 3.55
N ARG A 213 -13.34 -13.49 4.79
CA ARG A 213 -14.67 -14.04 5.08
C ARG A 213 -15.77 -13.06 4.74
N GLU A 214 -15.63 -11.78 5.08
CA GLU A 214 -16.63 -10.76 4.76
C GLU A 214 -16.75 -10.49 3.25
N VAL A 215 -15.62 -10.40 2.54
CA VAL A 215 -15.61 -10.26 1.08
C VAL A 215 -16.28 -11.45 0.40
N ASN A 216 -15.95 -12.68 0.81
CA ASN A 216 -16.63 -13.87 0.28
C ASN A 216 -18.12 -13.87 0.63
N ARG A 217 -18.50 -13.48 1.86
CA ARG A 217 -19.91 -13.36 2.25
C ARG A 217 -20.66 -12.35 1.38
N GLN A 218 -20.02 -11.25 0.99
CA GLN A 218 -20.62 -10.26 0.11
C GLN A 218 -20.77 -10.80 -1.31
N ALA A 219 -19.72 -11.37 -1.89
CA ALA A 219 -19.79 -12.01 -3.21
C ALA A 219 -20.86 -13.12 -3.29
N LEU A 220 -21.02 -13.91 -2.22
CA LEU A 220 -22.08 -14.92 -2.12
C LEU A 220 -23.49 -14.31 -2.09
N LYS A 221 -23.67 -13.13 -1.48
CA LYS A 221 -24.97 -12.44 -1.48
C LYS A 221 -25.30 -11.91 -2.88
N ASP A 222 -24.31 -11.33 -3.54
CA ASP A 222 -24.48 -10.68 -4.85
C ASP A 222 -24.65 -11.72 -5.98
N HIS A 223 -24.12 -12.93 -5.80
CA HIS A 223 -24.08 -14.00 -6.81
C HIS A 223 -24.62 -15.34 -6.31
N ILE A 224 -25.68 -15.33 -5.47
CA ILE A 224 -26.19 -16.53 -4.79
C ILE A 224 -26.67 -17.65 -5.73
N GLN A 225 -27.04 -17.31 -6.97
CA GLN A 225 -27.53 -18.27 -7.97
C GLN A 225 -26.46 -18.64 -9.01
N ASP A 226 -25.26 -18.08 -8.93
CA ASP A 226 -24.21 -18.33 -9.91
C ASP A 226 -23.21 -19.39 -9.39
N PRO A 227 -23.23 -20.61 -9.96
CA PRO A 227 -22.41 -21.71 -9.49
C PRO A 227 -20.91 -21.44 -9.62
N GLU A 228 -20.49 -20.58 -10.56
CA GLU A 228 -19.09 -20.17 -10.70
C GLU A 228 -18.63 -19.31 -9.53
N TRP A 229 -19.46 -18.36 -9.12
CA TRP A 229 -19.16 -17.47 -7.99
C TRP A 229 -19.23 -18.18 -6.64
N LEU A 230 -20.19 -19.10 -6.48
CA LEU A 230 -20.26 -19.97 -5.30
C LEU A 230 -18.96 -20.80 -5.17
N THR A 231 -18.48 -21.35 -6.29
CA THR A 231 -17.22 -22.10 -6.36
C THR A 231 -16.01 -21.22 -6.07
N ALA A 232 -15.98 -20.00 -6.61
CA ALA A 232 -14.91 -19.05 -6.35
C ALA A 232 -14.78 -18.70 -4.86
N CYS A 233 -15.89 -18.44 -4.18
CA CYS A 233 -15.91 -18.19 -2.75
C CYS A 233 -15.44 -19.40 -1.94
N TRP A 234 -15.78 -20.62 -2.37
CA TRP A 234 -15.29 -21.86 -1.77
C TRP A 234 -13.79 -22.03 -1.92
N VAL A 235 -13.25 -21.87 -3.13
CA VAL A 235 -11.81 -22.00 -3.40
C VAL A 235 -11.02 -20.99 -2.59
N LEU A 236 -11.42 -19.71 -2.59
CA LEU A 236 -10.74 -18.66 -1.81
C LEU A 236 -10.84 -18.90 -0.29
N ARG A 237 -11.94 -19.48 0.19
CA ARG A 237 -12.07 -19.90 1.60
C ARG A 237 -11.13 -21.06 1.94
N LEU A 238 -11.04 -22.07 1.07
CA LEU A 238 -10.16 -23.23 1.24
C LEU A 238 -8.68 -22.85 1.13
N ALA A 239 -8.38 -21.76 0.43
CA ALA A 239 -7.03 -21.22 0.32
C ALA A 239 -6.57 -20.45 1.57
N ALA A 240 -7.48 -20.01 2.45
CA ALA A 240 -7.13 -19.23 3.65
C ALA A 240 -6.08 -19.90 4.58
N PRO A 241 -6.04 -21.22 4.79
CA PRO A 241 -4.97 -21.88 5.55
C PRO A 241 -3.58 -21.76 4.92
N HIS A 242 -3.47 -21.53 3.61
CA HIS A 242 -2.18 -21.24 2.96
C HIS A 242 -1.60 -19.89 3.41
N ILE A 243 -2.47 -18.98 3.85
CA ILE A 243 -2.13 -17.73 4.55
C ILE A 243 -1.70 -18.05 6.00
N ILE A 244 -2.43 -18.93 6.71
CA ILE A 244 -2.29 -19.15 8.17
C ILE A 244 -1.02 -19.89 8.60
N ASN A 245 -0.40 -20.69 7.72
CA ASN A 245 0.88 -21.36 8.06
C ASN A 245 2.10 -20.39 8.11
N GLU A 246 1.87 -19.12 8.42
CA GLU A 246 2.86 -18.11 8.87
C GLU A 246 3.31 -18.33 10.33
N ALA A 247 2.67 -19.20 11.11
CA ALA A 247 3.19 -19.55 12.43
C ALA A 247 4.61 -20.15 12.38
N ARG A 248 5.00 -20.77 11.26
CA ARG A 248 6.40 -21.14 10.97
C ARG A 248 7.28 -19.93 10.64
N LEU A 249 6.71 -18.84 10.10
CA LEU A 249 7.41 -17.59 9.76
C LEU A 249 7.90 -16.78 10.98
N GLN A 250 7.38 -17.04 12.18
CA GLN A 250 7.97 -16.48 13.41
C GLN A 250 9.41 -16.93 13.66
N ASN A 251 9.85 -18.09 13.15
CA ASN A 251 11.26 -18.49 13.21
C ASN A 251 12.18 -17.67 12.28
N TYR A 252 11.62 -16.98 11.28
CA TYR A 252 12.36 -16.23 10.26
C TYR A 252 12.68 -14.81 10.74
N ARG A 253 12.06 -14.37 11.86
CA ARG A 253 12.30 -13.08 12.53
C ARG A 253 13.75 -12.80 12.88
N LEU A 254 14.58 -13.84 12.98
CA LEU A 254 15.94 -13.74 13.53
C LEU A 254 17.05 -13.56 12.48
N GLN A 255 16.81 -13.76 11.17
CA GLN A 255 17.92 -13.92 10.22
C GLN A 255 17.75 -13.25 8.83
N GLY A 256 16.69 -12.46 8.62
CA GLY A 256 16.28 -12.01 7.28
C GLY A 256 17.24 -11.09 6.50
N LYS A 257 18.20 -10.41 7.15
CA LYS A 257 19.09 -9.45 6.47
C LYS A 257 20.28 -10.10 5.76
N ASP A 258 20.89 -11.10 6.39
CA ASP A 258 22.07 -11.77 5.85
C ASP A 258 21.66 -12.90 4.90
N LEU A 259 20.55 -13.60 5.19
CA LEU A 259 20.06 -14.71 4.35
C LEU A 259 19.47 -14.26 3.00
N VAL A 260 18.74 -13.15 2.94
CA VAL A 260 18.23 -12.65 1.64
C VAL A 260 19.38 -12.13 0.77
N ARG A 261 20.44 -11.61 1.39
CA ARG A 261 21.66 -11.17 0.70
C ARG A 261 22.44 -12.37 0.16
N GLU A 262 22.67 -13.39 0.99
CA GLU A 262 23.36 -14.62 0.59
C GLU A 262 22.60 -15.39 -0.49
N HIS A 263 21.27 -15.46 -0.40
CA HIS A 263 20.45 -16.15 -1.39
C HIS A 263 20.40 -15.40 -2.74
N LEU A 264 20.35 -14.06 -2.75
CA LEU A 264 20.46 -13.31 -4.00
C LEU A 264 21.85 -13.48 -4.64
N GLN A 265 22.91 -13.60 -3.83
CA GLN A 265 24.27 -13.91 -4.31
C GLN A 265 24.39 -15.37 -4.80
N HIS A 266 23.65 -16.31 -4.23
CA HIS A 266 23.59 -17.70 -4.66
C HIS A 266 22.81 -17.86 -5.97
N LEU A 267 21.69 -17.14 -6.16
CA LEU A 267 20.95 -17.09 -7.42
C LEU A 267 21.76 -16.44 -8.56
N GLU A 268 22.71 -15.57 -8.25
CA GLU A 268 23.70 -15.05 -9.21
C GLU A 268 24.75 -16.11 -9.62
N GLN A 269 24.93 -17.19 -8.84
CA GLN A 269 26.03 -18.15 -8.99
C GLN A 269 25.61 -19.57 -9.40
N SER A 270 24.38 -20.01 -9.09
CA SER A 270 23.94 -21.38 -9.36
C SER A 270 22.57 -21.43 -10.04
N GLY A 271 22.55 -21.89 -11.28
CA GLY A 271 21.37 -22.55 -11.83
C GLY A 271 21.27 -23.95 -11.20
N GLU A 272 20.30 -24.12 -10.30
CA GLU A 272 19.87 -25.38 -9.64
C GLU A 272 20.88 -26.09 -8.71
N ASP A 273 20.54 -26.16 -7.41
CA ASP A 273 20.03 -27.36 -6.71
C ASP A 273 20.31 -27.21 -5.19
N ILE A 274 19.29 -27.32 -4.33
CA ILE A 274 19.49 -27.32 -2.86
C ILE A 274 18.70 -28.48 -2.25
N GLY A 275 19.44 -29.43 -1.69
CA GLY A 275 18.96 -30.68 -1.11
C GLY A 275 18.22 -30.56 0.22
N GLU A 276 17.61 -31.70 0.56
CA GLU A 276 16.68 -31.94 1.67
C GLU A 276 17.31 -31.82 3.06
N ASN A 277 17.48 -30.59 3.56
CA ASN A 277 17.34 -30.30 4.99
C ASN A 277 17.18 -28.81 5.31
N SER A 278 16.68 -28.01 4.35
CA SER A 278 16.79 -26.56 4.43
C SER A 278 15.66 -25.90 5.21
N GLN A 279 16.06 -25.08 6.18
CA GLN A 279 15.25 -23.96 6.65
C GLN A 279 14.79 -23.17 5.44
N SER A 280 13.49 -22.98 5.25
CA SER A 280 12.98 -22.22 4.10
C SER A 280 13.33 -20.75 4.30
N PHE A 281 13.65 -20.05 3.23
CA PHE A 281 14.01 -18.62 3.22
C PHE A 281 12.80 -17.76 2.84
N LEU A 282 12.88 -16.43 3.08
CA LEU A 282 11.86 -15.49 2.60
C LEU A 282 11.82 -15.45 1.06
N SER A 283 12.96 -15.63 0.40
CA SER A 283 13.05 -15.78 -1.06
C SER A 283 12.36 -17.05 -1.57
N ASP A 284 12.48 -18.17 -0.84
CA ASP A 284 11.75 -19.40 -1.18
C ASP A 284 10.23 -19.21 -1.08
N PHE A 285 9.79 -18.26 -0.25
CA PHE A 285 8.40 -17.83 -0.21
C PHE A 285 8.08 -16.86 -1.35
N LEU A 286 8.86 -15.77 -1.53
CA LEU A 286 8.66 -14.72 -2.53
C LEU A 286 8.89 -15.25 -3.96
N GLY A 287 7.80 -15.58 -4.65
CA GLY A 287 7.83 -16.20 -5.99
C GLY A 287 7.33 -17.65 -6.00
N SER A 288 7.07 -18.23 -4.82
CA SER A 288 6.41 -19.53 -4.74
C SER A 288 4.93 -19.45 -5.14
N LYS A 289 4.37 -20.59 -5.54
CA LYS A 289 2.91 -20.77 -5.68
C LYS A 289 2.17 -20.30 -4.44
N ARG A 290 2.76 -20.47 -3.25
CA ARG A 290 2.15 -20.10 -1.98
C ARG A 290 2.09 -18.58 -1.75
N ALA A 291 3.14 -17.83 -2.12
CA ALA A 291 3.08 -16.37 -2.06
C ALA A 291 2.06 -15.81 -3.05
N GLU A 292 1.94 -16.40 -4.24
CA GLU A 292 0.92 -16.02 -5.22
C GLU A 292 -0.50 -16.31 -4.68
N ILE A 293 -0.73 -17.49 -4.10
CA ILE A 293 -2.00 -17.80 -3.43
C ILE A 293 -2.30 -16.78 -2.32
N ASN A 294 -1.31 -16.47 -1.47
CA ASN A 294 -1.48 -15.50 -0.39
C ASN A 294 -1.85 -14.10 -0.93
N HIS A 295 -1.10 -13.63 -1.94
CA HIS A 295 -1.36 -12.34 -2.58
C HIS A 295 -2.78 -12.28 -3.14
N ARG A 296 -3.19 -13.28 -3.93
CA ARG A 296 -4.53 -13.33 -4.53
C ARG A 296 -5.62 -13.42 -3.46
N CYS A 297 -5.47 -14.26 -2.44
CA CYS A 297 -6.46 -14.33 -1.37
C CYS A 297 -6.55 -13.05 -0.54
N THR A 298 -5.43 -12.34 -0.38
CA THR A 298 -5.39 -11.09 0.39
C THR A 298 -6.03 -9.93 -0.40
N TYR A 299 -5.70 -9.80 -1.68
CA TYR A 299 -6.07 -8.63 -2.49
C TYR A 299 -7.27 -8.85 -3.44
N SER A 300 -7.91 -10.01 -3.41
CA SER A 300 -9.09 -10.28 -4.25
C SER A 300 -10.31 -9.45 -3.83
N LEU A 301 -10.73 -8.51 -4.68
CA LEU A 301 -11.95 -7.71 -4.48
C LEU A 301 -13.19 -8.51 -4.90
N PRO A 302 -14.40 -8.18 -4.37
CA PRO A 302 -15.62 -8.91 -4.70
C PRO A 302 -15.82 -9.12 -6.20
N HIS A 303 -15.64 -8.09 -7.03
CA HIS A 303 -15.85 -8.17 -8.48
C HIS A 303 -14.76 -8.95 -9.24
N HIS A 304 -13.62 -9.25 -8.60
CA HIS A 304 -12.50 -9.97 -9.20
C HIS A 304 -12.36 -11.41 -8.68
N ALA A 305 -13.17 -11.80 -7.69
CA ALA A 305 -13.01 -13.05 -6.96
C ALA A 305 -13.10 -14.30 -7.84
N LEU A 306 -13.92 -14.28 -8.89
CA LEU A 306 -13.99 -15.41 -9.83
C LEU A 306 -12.67 -15.63 -10.58
N TRP A 307 -12.06 -14.55 -11.08
CA TRP A 307 -10.79 -14.65 -11.80
C TRP A 307 -9.66 -15.07 -10.86
N ASP A 308 -9.57 -14.46 -9.68
CA ASP A 308 -8.56 -14.81 -8.68
C ASP A 308 -8.72 -16.27 -8.21
N ALA A 309 -9.96 -16.74 -8.02
CA ALA A 309 -10.22 -18.12 -7.61
C ALA A 309 -9.80 -19.15 -8.66
N ARG A 310 -9.97 -18.87 -9.95
CA ARG A 310 -9.50 -19.76 -11.03
C ARG A 310 -7.98 -19.90 -11.02
N LEU A 311 -7.26 -18.80 -10.80
CA LEU A 311 -5.80 -18.84 -10.66
C LEU A 311 -5.37 -19.56 -9.38
N VAL A 312 -6.03 -19.30 -8.25
CA VAL A 312 -5.73 -20.01 -7.00
C VAL A 312 -6.00 -21.51 -7.14
N ALA A 313 -7.09 -21.90 -7.82
CA ALA A 313 -7.39 -23.30 -8.11
C ALA A 313 -6.28 -23.97 -8.94
N SER A 314 -5.79 -23.32 -10.00
CA SER A 314 -4.70 -23.90 -10.80
C SER A 314 -3.39 -24.00 -9.99
N LEU A 315 -3.13 -23.08 -9.08
CA LEU A 315 -1.96 -23.14 -8.20
C LEU A 315 -2.05 -24.26 -7.15
N ILE A 316 -3.25 -24.53 -6.62
CA ILE A 316 -3.48 -25.56 -5.59
C ILE A 316 -3.54 -26.96 -6.21
N TYR A 317 -4.29 -27.11 -7.31
CA TYR A 317 -4.62 -28.43 -7.87
C TYR A 317 -3.82 -28.80 -9.12
N GLY A 318 -3.11 -27.84 -9.74
CA GLY A 318 -2.45 -28.06 -11.02
C GLY A 318 -3.44 -28.51 -12.10
N ASP A 319 -2.98 -29.38 -13.01
CA ASP A 319 -3.81 -29.93 -14.08
C ASP A 319 -4.69 -31.11 -13.62
N HIS A 320 -4.60 -31.51 -12.35
CA HIS A 320 -5.32 -32.67 -11.82
C HIS A 320 -6.81 -32.41 -11.57
N VAL A 321 -7.19 -31.15 -11.36
CA VAL A 321 -8.58 -30.76 -11.11
C VAL A 321 -8.91 -29.53 -11.94
N SER A 322 -9.85 -29.69 -12.87
CA SER A 322 -10.34 -28.59 -13.69
C SER A 322 -11.34 -27.71 -12.93
N TRP A 323 -11.46 -26.46 -13.36
CA TRP A 323 -12.47 -25.53 -12.83
C TRP A 323 -13.90 -26.10 -12.95
N ALA A 324 -14.23 -26.75 -14.06
CA ALA A 324 -15.54 -27.37 -14.27
C ALA A 324 -15.86 -28.44 -13.21
N GLN A 325 -14.88 -29.25 -12.82
CA GLN A 325 -15.04 -30.24 -11.75
C GLN A 325 -15.26 -29.56 -10.39
N LEU A 326 -14.55 -28.47 -10.10
CA LEU A 326 -14.80 -27.69 -8.88
C LEU A 326 -16.21 -27.08 -8.88
N VAL A 327 -16.67 -26.57 -10.02
CA VAL A 327 -18.04 -26.04 -10.17
C VAL A 327 -19.09 -27.13 -9.95
N GLN A 328 -18.87 -28.33 -10.46
CA GLN A 328 -19.76 -29.47 -10.23
C GLN A 328 -19.87 -29.83 -8.73
N VAL A 329 -18.76 -29.75 -7.99
CA VAL A 329 -18.71 -30.12 -6.56
C VAL A 329 -19.23 -29.02 -5.64
N TYR A 330 -18.89 -27.76 -5.93
CA TYR A 330 -19.10 -26.62 -5.02
C TYR A 330 -20.16 -25.63 -5.51
N GLY A 331 -20.48 -25.60 -6.80
CA GLY A 331 -21.42 -24.66 -7.40
C GLY A 331 -22.89 -24.85 -7.00
N GLY A 332 -23.25 -26.00 -6.40
CA GLY A 332 -24.56 -26.24 -5.80
C GLY A 332 -24.58 -26.14 -4.26
N ARG A 333 -23.43 -25.92 -3.61
CA ARG A 333 -23.33 -25.89 -2.15
C ARG A 333 -23.51 -24.47 -1.63
N ASN A 334 -24.65 -24.19 -1.01
CA ASN A 334 -24.79 -23.01 -0.15
C ASN A 334 -23.66 -23.00 0.90
N CYS A 335 -22.74 -22.03 0.81
CA CYS A 335 -21.63 -21.81 1.74
C CYS A 335 -22.06 -21.58 3.21
N THR A 336 -23.37 -21.51 3.49
CA THR A 336 -23.95 -21.25 4.81
C THR A 336 -24.05 -22.49 5.73
N ARG A 337 -23.65 -23.69 5.28
CA ARG A 337 -23.55 -24.87 6.15
C ARG A 337 -22.10 -25.26 6.43
N SER A 338 -21.57 -24.76 7.55
CA SER A 338 -20.75 -25.58 8.44
C SER A 338 -21.19 -25.29 9.87
N LYS A 339 -21.58 -26.35 10.60
CA LYS A 339 -21.75 -26.35 12.05
C LYS A 339 -20.47 -25.90 12.76
#